data_AF-A0A818GZW5-F1
#
_entry.id   AF-A0A818GZW5-F1
#
_cell.length_a   1.000
_cell.length_b   1.000
_cell.length_c   1.000
_cell.angle_alpha   90.00
_cell.angle_beta   90.00
_cell.angle_gamma   90.00
#
_symmetry.space_group_name_H-M   'P 1'
#
loop_
_entity.id
_entity.type
_entity.pdbx_description
1 polymer ?
#
loop_
_entity_poly.entity_id
_entity_poly.type
_entity_poly.pdbx_seq_one_letter_code
_entity_poly.pdbx_strand_id
1 'polypeptide(L)'
;MTISRLLFIFLFLRVSIVHNSHFRGGTITWRPLNNTPSGSKAQIQIRQRYSWRRGAAMCTDTTIATRVLIGDNTAVSCVSGTCSSWSSLTTSTYCTDYSTLLDVSSGEKYVTKNITLGISFSIAFVSSAWFANLVVGANSGWNVVNRINTLVRPDGYINSSPIATTLPVIYKAINRQHVHVVQISDFDGTDELKCRWSTSLTNNTNTYNECGGVCSGVPGAVLFSNNCTVVFTLTQAAVYVAVAIQIEDYYDSISTTPMSSVP
;
A
#
# COMPACT_ATOMS: atom_id res chain seq x y z
N MET A 1 -18.17 46.02 51.84
CA MET A 1 -18.81 44.80 51.31
C MET A 1 -18.94 44.94 49.81
N THR A 2 -17.93 44.50 49.06
CA THR A 2 -17.92 44.56 47.59
C THR A 2 -17.15 43.35 47.07
N ILE A 3 -17.88 42.30 46.68
CA ILE A 3 -17.31 41.15 45.98
C ILE A 3 -17.59 41.39 44.49
N SER A 4 -16.54 41.78 43.78
CA SER A 4 -16.51 41.80 42.31
C SER A 4 -16.60 40.36 41.81
N ARG A 5 -17.64 40.04 41.03
CA ARG A 5 -17.77 38.74 40.35
C ARG A 5 -17.16 38.86 38.96
N LEU A 6 -15.93 38.40 38.79
CA LEU A 6 -15.38 38.10 37.47
C LEU A 6 -16.09 36.85 36.92
N LEU A 7 -16.79 37.01 35.80
CA LEU A 7 -17.37 35.91 35.03
C LEU A 7 -16.28 35.37 34.08
N PHE A 8 -15.74 34.19 34.37
CA PHE A 8 -14.84 33.49 33.44
C PHE A 8 -15.67 32.68 32.44
N ILE A 9 -15.71 33.13 31.18
CA ILE A 9 -16.28 32.38 30.06
C ILE A 9 -15.19 31.44 29.52
N PHE A 10 -15.31 30.14 29.82
CA PHE A 10 -14.47 29.12 29.20
C PHE A 10 -14.98 28.83 27.79
N LEU A 11 -14.32 29.42 26.78
CA LEU A 11 -14.53 29.11 25.38
C LEU A 11 -13.91 27.73 25.08
N PHE A 12 -14.71 26.67 25.07
CA PHE A 12 -14.30 25.37 24.56
C PHE A 12 -14.14 25.45 23.03
N LEU A 13 -12.93 25.80 22.56
CA LEU A 13 -12.55 25.56 21.18
C LEU A 13 -12.57 24.05 20.94
N ARG A 14 -13.59 23.55 20.24
CA ARG A 14 -13.52 22.25 19.58
C ARG A 14 -12.51 22.37 18.44
N VAL A 15 -11.26 22.02 18.72
CA VAL A 15 -10.26 21.77 17.68
C VAL A 15 -10.61 20.42 17.05
N SER A 16 -11.43 20.45 16.00
CA SER A 16 -11.52 19.31 15.09
C SER A 16 -10.23 19.28 14.29
N ILE A 17 -9.36 18.31 14.58
CA ILE A 17 -8.19 18.01 13.77
C ILE A 17 -8.73 17.54 12.41
N VAL A 18 -8.68 18.40 11.40
CA VAL A 18 -8.98 18.02 10.03
C VAL A 18 -7.77 17.25 9.52
N HIS A 19 -7.79 15.92 9.67
CA HIS A 19 -6.84 15.07 8.98
C HIS A 19 -7.15 15.14 7.49
N ASN A 20 -6.35 15.91 6.76
CA ASN A 20 -6.57 16.09 5.35
C ASN A 20 -6.04 14.84 4.63
N SER A 21 -6.96 13.95 4.28
CA SER A 21 -6.63 12.69 3.61
C SER A 21 -6.18 12.95 2.18
N HIS A 22 -4.95 12.60 1.89
CA HIS A 22 -4.34 12.83 0.58
C HIS A 22 -3.93 11.54 -0.11
N PHE A 23 -3.84 10.42 0.59
CA PHE A 23 -3.44 9.17 0.00
C PHE A 23 -4.57 8.57 -0.85
N ARG A 24 -4.21 8.09 -2.04
CA ARG A 24 -5.14 7.46 -3.01
C ARG A 24 -4.81 5.98 -3.24
N GLY A 25 -3.88 5.42 -2.47
CA GLY A 25 -3.41 4.05 -2.63
C GLY A 25 -2.01 3.98 -3.20
N GLY A 26 -1.50 2.75 -3.26
CA GLY A 26 -0.18 2.46 -3.80
C GLY A 26 0.31 1.09 -3.38
N THR A 27 1.49 0.74 -3.88
CA THR A 27 2.10 -0.57 -3.73
C THR A 27 3.56 -0.44 -3.30
N ILE A 28 4.06 -1.46 -2.60
CA ILE A 28 5.46 -1.62 -2.23
C ILE A 28 5.87 -3.03 -2.66
N THR A 29 6.87 -3.12 -3.52
CA THR A 29 7.42 -4.39 -4.00
C THR A 29 8.93 -4.41 -3.81
N TRP A 30 9.53 -5.59 -3.89
CA TRP A 30 10.98 -5.75 -3.77
C TRP A 30 11.50 -6.86 -4.67
N ARG A 31 12.78 -6.77 -5.02
CA ARG A 31 13.49 -7.86 -5.70
C ARG A 31 14.97 -7.87 -5.32
N PRO A 32 15.65 -9.02 -5.33
CA PRO A 32 17.09 -9.06 -5.22
C PRO A 32 17.74 -8.43 -6.46
N LEU A 33 18.85 -7.72 -6.27
CA LEU A 33 19.71 -7.27 -7.38
C LEU A 33 20.62 -8.40 -7.90
N ASN A 34 20.90 -9.38 -7.04
CA ASN A 34 21.53 -10.65 -7.36
C ASN A 34 20.75 -11.73 -6.63
N ASN A 35 20.12 -12.65 -7.36
CA ASN A 35 19.29 -13.72 -6.81
C ASN A 35 20.10 -14.91 -6.27
N THR A 36 21.43 -14.95 -6.47
CA THR A 36 22.35 -15.92 -5.83
C THR A 36 23.49 -15.23 -5.09
N PRO A 37 23.22 -14.45 -4.03
CA PRO A 37 24.27 -13.72 -3.32
C PRO A 37 25.17 -14.67 -2.51
N SER A 38 26.49 -14.49 -2.60
CA SER A 38 27.51 -15.36 -1.99
C SER A 38 28.02 -14.91 -0.61
N GLY A 39 27.24 -14.13 0.14
CA GLY A 39 27.64 -13.54 1.43
C GLY A 39 26.60 -13.67 2.54
N SER A 40 26.69 -12.85 3.59
CA SER A 40 25.69 -12.83 4.68
C SER A 40 24.54 -11.85 4.43
N LYS A 41 24.58 -11.08 3.33
CA LYS A 41 23.58 -10.07 2.96
C LYS A 41 23.20 -10.15 1.48
N ALA A 42 21.93 -9.92 1.18
CA ALA A 42 21.43 -9.61 -0.15
C ALA A 42 21.29 -8.10 -0.33
N GLN A 43 21.64 -7.62 -1.52
CA GLN A 43 21.14 -6.34 -2.00
C GLN A 43 19.76 -6.55 -2.60
N ILE A 44 18.77 -5.84 -2.05
CA ILE A 44 17.43 -5.80 -2.60
C ILE A 44 17.10 -4.38 -3.06
N GLN A 45 16.33 -4.28 -4.14
CA GLN A 45 15.73 -3.04 -4.60
C GLN A 45 14.27 -3.02 -4.18
N ILE A 46 13.90 -2.03 -3.37
CA ILE A 46 12.52 -1.73 -3.02
C ILE A 46 11.97 -0.76 -4.05
N ARG A 47 10.79 -1.05 -4.60
CA ARG A 47 10.02 -0.14 -5.45
C ARG A 47 8.79 0.32 -4.67
N GLN A 48 8.62 1.62 -4.56
CA GLN A 48 7.45 2.26 -3.97
C GLN A 48 6.71 3.01 -5.06
N ARG A 49 5.41 2.75 -5.22
CA ARG A 49 4.55 3.53 -6.11
C ARG A 49 3.33 3.98 -5.33
N TYR A 50 3.15 5.28 -5.21
CA TYR A 50 2.05 5.88 -4.45
C TYR A 50 1.31 6.90 -5.28
N SER A 51 0.03 7.02 -5.00
CA SER A 51 -0.81 8.04 -5.57
C SER A 51 -1.44 8.88 -4.48
N TRP A 52 -1.58 10.16 -4.80
CA TRP A 52 -1.96 11.21 -3.88
C TRP A 52 -2.99 12.12 -4.53
N ARG A 53 -3.75 12.83 -3.70
CA ARG A 53 -4.55 13.96 -4.14
C ARG A 53 -3.62 15.02 -4.71
N ARG A 54 -3.88 15.47 -5.94
CA ARG A 54 -2.96 16.37 -6.65
C ARG A 54 -2.77 17.71 -5.93
N GLY A 55 -3.83 18.27 -5.37
CA GLY A 55 -3.73 19.51 -4.59
C GLY A 55 -2.81 19.45 -3.37
N ALA A 56 -2.49 18.25 -2.86
CA ALA A 56 -1.63 18.06 -1.69
C ALA A 56 -0.21 17.58 -2.04
N ALA A 57 -0.08 16.80 -3.11
CA ALA A 57 1.19 16.36 -3.66
C ALA A 57 1.26 16.82 -5.11
N MET A 58 1.55 18.11 -5.30
CA MET A 58 1.44 18.75 -6.61
C MET A 58 2.40 18.12 -7.61
N CYS A 59 1.85 17.67 -8.73
CA CYS A 59 2.63 17.25 -9.88
C CYS A 59 2.18 17.95 -11.16
N THR A 60 3.18 18.39 -11.92
CA THR A 60 3.08 19.02 -13.23
C THR A 60 4.13 18.42 -14.17
N ASP A 61 4.06 18.78 -15.45
CA ASP A 61 5.10 18.41 -16.42
C ASP A 61 6.49 18.89 -15.97
N THR A 62 6.57 20.06 -15.33
CA THR A 62 7.82 20.57 -14.74
C THR A 62 8.30 19.69 -13.58
N THR A 63 7.41 19.28 -12.67
CA THR A 63 7.75 18.36 -11.55
C THR A 63 8.32 17.04 -12.08
N ILE A 64 7.74 16.49 -13.15
CA ILE A 64 8.20 15.27 -13.81
C ILE A 64 9.59 15.50 -14.43
N ALA A 65 9.74 16.55 -15.24
CA ALA A 65 10.99 16.85 -15.94
C ALA A 65 12.17 17.12 -14.99
N THR A 66 11.90 17.78 -13.86
CA THR A 66 12.91 18.12 -12.85
C THR A 66 13.12 17.02 -11.81
N ARG A 67 12.34 15.95 -11.86
CA ARG A 67 12.38 14.82 -10.90
C ARG A 67 12.30 15.29 -9.45
N VAL A 68 11.32 16.15 -9.16
CA VAL A 68 11.04 16.57 -7.78
C VAL A 68 10.26 15.48 -7.04
N LEU A 69 10.58 15.30 -5.75
CA LEU A 69 9.86 14.39 -4.88
C LEU A 69 8.48 14.96 -4.49
N ILE A 70 7.45 14.12 -4.55
CA ILE A 70 6.07 14.40 -4.15
C ILE A 70 5.61 13.38 -3.09
N GLY A 71 4.45 13.63 -2.50
CA GLY A 71 3.87 12.79 -1.44
C GLY A 71 4.21 13.32 -0.06
N ASP A 72 3.88 12.54 0.97
CA ASP A 72 4.33 12.83 2.33
C ASP A 72 5.73 12.26 2.57
N ASN A 73 6.38 12.66 3.66
CA ASN A 73 7.71 12.16 4.08
C ASN A 73 7.57 11.17 5.25
N THR A 74 6.49 10.39 5.23
CA THR A 74 6.16 9.43 6.28
C THR A 74 7.07 8.21 6.20
N ALA A 75 7.39 7.63 7.36
CA ALA A 75 8.27 6.48 7.41
C ALA A 75 7.57 5.20 6.93
N VAL A 76 8.28 4.40 6.14
CA VAL A 76 7.99 2.98 5.91
C VAL A 76 8.85 2.17 6.85
N SER A 77 8.23 1.59 7.86
CA SER A 77 8.91 0.96 8.99
C SER A 77 8.67 -0.55 9.00
N CYS A 78 9.59 -1.28 9.60
CA CYS A 78 9.38 -2.70 9.86
C CYS A 78 8.36 -2.86 11.00
N VAL A 79 7.39 -3.75 10.81
CA VAL A 79 6.25 -3.93 11.73
C VAL A 79 6.13 -5.35 12.27
N SER A 80 6.77 -6.34 11.64
CA SER A 80 6.78 -7.72 12.10
C SER A 80 8.01 -8.47 11.61
N GLY A 81 8.41 -9.55 12.30
CA GLY A 81 9.56 -10.39 11.94
C GLY A 81 10.92 -9.78 12.35
N THR A 82 11.98 -10.13 11.62
CA THR A 82 13.36 -9.73 11.96
C THR A 82 13.68 -8.31 11.47
N CYS A 83 13.33 -7.31 12.28
CA CYS A 83 13.47 -5.89 11.91
C CYS A 83 14.89 -5.30 12.03
N SER A 84 15.87 -6.01 12.62
CA SER A 84 17.21 -5.48 12.87
C SER A 84 18.00 -5.09 11.60
N SER A 85 17.64 -5.68 10.46
CA SER A 85 18.25 -5.37 9.16
C SER A 85 17.55 -4.24 8.41
N TRP A 86 16.47 -3.67 8.96
CA TRP A 86 15.70 -2.61 8.31
C TRP A 86 16.07 -1.23 8.83
N SER A 87 16.26 -0.30 7.90
CA SER A 87 16.28 1.13 8.17
C SER A 87 15.14 1.77 7.39
N SER A 88 14.33 2.59 8.07
CA SER A 88 13.12 3.17 7.49
C SER A 88 13.40 3.87 6.16
N LEU A 89 12.43 3.73 5.24
CA LEU A 89 12.35 4.53 4.02
C LEU A 89 11.36 5.67 4.22
N THR A 90 11.35 6.63 3.31
CA THR A 90 10.29 7.66 3.27
C THR A 90 9.37 7.41 2.10
N THR A 91 8.12 7.81 2.24
CA THR A 91 7.06 7.66 1.25
C THR A 91 7.12 8.68 0.11
N SER A 92 8.04 9.65 0.16
CA SER A 92 8.20 10.62 -0.92
C SER A 92 8.78 9.97 -2.17
N THR A 93 8.12 10.16 -3.30
CA THR A 93 8.43 9.52 -4.59
C THR A 93 8.66 10.53 -5.70
N TYR A 94 9.41 10.20 -6.74
CA TYR A 94 9.54 11.06 -7.91
C TYR A 94 8.23 11.06 -8.70
N CYS A 95 7.69 12.22 -9.06
CA CYS A 95 6.46 12.22 -9.85
C CYS A 95 6.68 11.57 -11.22
N THR A 96 5.76 10.69 -11.60
CA THR A 96 5.76 10.02 -12.90
C THR A 96 4.57 10.41 -13.75
N ASP A 97 3.44 10.71 -13.14
CA ASP A 97 2.18 10.96 -13.83
C ASP A 97 1.21 11.76 -12.95
N TYR A 98 0.27 12.47 -13.58
CA TYR A 98 -0.82 13.16 -12.89
C TYR A 98 -2.06 13.27 -13.77
N SER A 99 -3.20 13.53 -13.14
CA SER A 99 -4.45 13.88 -13.78
C SER A 99 -5.10 15.04 -13.05
N THR A 100 -5.31 16.14 -13.77
CA THR A 100 -6.07 17.30 -13.28
C THR A 100 -7.55 16.95 -13.10
N LEU A 101 -8.13 16.19 -14.04
CA LEU A 101 -9.52 15.77 -14.01
C LEU A 101 -9.83 14.84 -12.82
N LEU A 102 -8.94 13.88 -12.55
CA LEU A 102 -9.16 12.91 -11.47
C LEU A 102 -8.64 13.43 -10.10
N ASP A 103 -7.99 14.60 -10.07
CA ASP A 103 -7.31 15.16 -8.90
C ASP A 103 -6.29 14.18 -8.27
N VAL A 104 -5.46 13.58 -9.13
CA VAL A 104 -4.45 12.58 -8.74
C VAL A 104 -3.06 12.97 -9.22
N SER A 105 -2.06 12.78 -8.36
CA SER A 105 -0.64 12.70 -8.73
C SER A 105 -0.13 11.31 -8.35
N SER A 106 0.71 10.70 -9.18
CA SER A 106 1.42 9.47 -8.83
C SER A 106 2.91 9.64 -8.96
N GLY A 107 3.64 8.93 -8.11
CA GLY A 107 5.08 8.88 -8.18
C GLY A 107 5.62 7.51 -7.88
N GLU A 108 6.88 7.35 -8.24
CA GLU A 108 7.63 6.12 -8.04
C GLU A 108 9.03 6.39 -7.50
N LYS A 109 9.54 5.48 -6.68
CA LYS A 109 10.91 5.54 -6.16
C LYS A 109 11.48 4.14 -6.00
N TYR A 110 12.75 4.02 -6.33
CA TYR A 110 13.55 2.83 -6.12
C TYR A 110 14.61 3.11 -5.07
N VAL A 111 14.75 2.22 -4.10
CA VAL A 111 15.80 2.32 -3.08
C VAL A 111 16.45 0.95 -2.87
N THR A 112 17.77 0.93 -2.91
CA THR A 112 18.55 -0.28 -2.61
C THR A 112 18.80 -0.40 -1.11
N LYS A 113 18.63 -1.60 -0.56
CA LYS A 113 18.91 -1.94 0.85
C LYS A 113 19.77 -3.19 0.92
N ASN A 114 20.69 -3.21 1.88
CA ASN A 114 21.48 -4.39 2.24
C ASN A 114 20.78 -5.12 3.39
N ILE A 115 20.15 -6.25 3.10
CA ILE A 115 19.36 -7.03 4.05
C ILE A 115 20.11 -8.33 4.37
N THR A 116 20.07 -8.77 5.62
CA THR A 116 20.66 -10.06 6.02
C THR A 116 20.00 -11.20 5.23
N LEU A 117 20.77 -12.21 4.84
CA LEU A 117 20.21 -13.40 4.18
C LEU A 117 19.50 -14.32 5.18
N GLY A 118 18.52 -15.07 4.68
CA GLY A 118 17.83 -16.08 5.46
C GLY A 118 16.85 -15.53 6.50
N ILE A 119 16.34 -14.31 6.31
CA ILE A 119 15.36 -13.70 7.22
C ILE A 119 14.07 -13.33 6.47
N SER A 120 12.99 -13.18 7.22
CA SER A 120 11.75 -12.59 6.72
C SER A 120 11.20 -11.57 7.71
N PHE A 121 10.58 -10.53 7.18
CA PHE A 121 9.96 -9.45 7.95
C PHE A 121 8.97 -8.70 7.07
N SER A 122 8.06 -7.96 7.70
CA SER A 122 7.11 -7.12 6.98
C SER A 122 7.37 -5.65 7.26
N ILE A 123 7.26 -4.85 6.22
CA ILE A 123 7.34 -3.38 6.28
C ILE A 123 5.97 -2.78 5.99
N ALA A 124 5.68 -1.64 6.59
CA ALA A 124 4.41 -0.97 6.38
C ALA A 124 4.57 0.55 6.26
N PHE A 125 3.80 1.12 5.33
CA PHE A 125 3.43 2.52 5.38
C PHE A 125 2.06 2.63 6.07
N VAL A 126 2.02 3.29 7.23
CA VAL A 126 0.83 3.45 8.06
C VAL A 126 0.53 4.93 8.29
N SER A 127 -0.74 5.32 8.19
CA SER A 127 -1.20 6.66 8.56
C SER A 127 -2.68 6.67 8.93
N SER A 128 -3.23 7.83 9.31
CA SER A 128 -4.40 7.91 10.18
C SER A 128 -5.72 8.36 9.55
N ALA A 129 -5.77 8.75 8.28
CA ALA A 129 -7.05 9.14 7.69
C ALA A 129 -7.16 8.92 6.18
N TRP A 130 -7.71 7.78 5.79
CA TRP A 130 -8.41 7.63 4.51
C TRP A 130 -9.45 8.75 4.36
N PHE A 131 -9.81 9.07 3.12
CA PHE A 131 -10.61 10.27 2.86
C PHE A 131 -12.06 10.08 3.28
N ALA A 132 -12.69 11.17 3.72
CA ALA A 132 -13.99 11.14 4.41
C ALA A 132 -15.15 10.57 3.57
N ASN A 133 -15.01 10.56 2.24
CA ASN A 133 -16.04 10.11 1.31
C ASN A 133 -15.84 8.66 0.82
N LEU A 134 -15.39 7.79 1.72
CA LEU A 134 -15.34 6.34 1.50
C LEU A 134 -16.58 5.67 2.05
N VAL A 135 -17.12 4.69 1.33
CA VAL A 135 -18.25 3.88 1.81
C VAL A 135 -17.88 3.09 3.08
N VAL A 136 -16.65 2.58 3.14
CA VAL A 136 -16.10 1.83 4.28
C VAL A 136 -14.77 2.44 4.65
N GLY A 137 -14.53 2.66 5.95
CA GLY A 137 -13.25 3.18 6.42
C GLY A 137 -13.04 4.68 6.23
N ALA A 138 -14.12 5.47 6.06
CA ALA A 138 -14.04 6.92 6.04
C ALA A 138 -13.30 7.46 7.29
N ASN A 139 -12.30 8.32 7.09
CA ASN A 139 -11.46 8.91 8.15
C ASN A 139 -10.69 7.89 9.00
N SER A 140 -10.64 6.63 8.60
CA SER A 140 -9.91 5.58 9.32
C SER A 140 -8.45 5.52 8.90
N GLY A 141 -7.60 4.83 9.68
CA GLY A 141 -6.21 4.60 9.27
C GLY A 141 -6.09 3.70 8.04
N TRP A 142 -4.96 3.81 7.34
CA TRP A 142 -4.59 2.94 6.24
C TRP A 142 -3.23 2.31 6.47
N ASN A 143 -3.08 1.08 5.99
CA ASN A 143 -1.85 0.32 6.07
C ASN A 143 -1.53 -0.19 4.66
N VAL A 144 -0.30 0.01 4.19
CA VAL A 144 0.23 -0.57 2.96
C VAL A 144 1.40 -1.45 3.39
N VAL A 145 1.18 -2.76 3.41
CA VAL A 145 2.08 -3.73 4.05
C VAL A 145 2.68 -4.65 3.01
N ASN A 146 3.99 -4.85 3.08
CA ASN A 146 4.73 -5.74 2.21
C ASN A 146 5.61 -6.70 3.03
N ARG A 147 5.68 -7.97 2.61
CA ARG A 147 6.58 -8.98 3.17
C ARG A 147 7.85 -9.09 2.34
N ILE A 148 8.99 -8.94 3.00
CA ILE A 148 10.33 -9.19 2.48
C ILE A 148 10.82 -10.55 3.01
N ASN A 149 11.37 -11.37 2.13
CA ASN A 149 11.83 -12.71 2.48
C ASN A 149 13.10 -13.08 1.72
N THR A 150 14.24 -13.10 2.41
CA THR A 150 15.55 -13.43 1.84
C THR A 150 15.96 -14.89 2.09
N LEU A 151 15.01 -15.76 2.44
CA LEU A 151 15.23 -17.20 2.46
C LEU A 151 15.50 -17.69 1.04
N VAL A 152 16.44 -18.62 0.92
CA VAL A 152 16.77 -19.25 -0.36
C VAL A 152 15.69 -20.27 -0.69
N ARG A 153 15.17 -20.19 -1.90
CA ARG A 153 14.18 -21.09 -2.50
C ARG A 153 14.80 -22.47 -2.78
N PRO A 154 13.98 -23.52 -3.00
CA PRO A 154 14.48 -24.85 -3.33
C PRO A 154 15.38 -24.92 -4.58
N ASP A 155 15.21 -23.99 -5.52
CA ASP A 155 16.04 -23.85 -6.74
C ASP A 155 17.38 -23.14 -6.51
N GLY A 156 17.66 -22.68 -5.28
CA GLY A 156 18.90 -21.98 -4.93
C GLY A 156 18.87 -20.46 -5.16
N TYR A 157 17.74 -19.90 -5.58
CA TYR A 157 17.56 -18.46 -5.78
C TYR A 157 16.87 -17.78 -4.60
N ILE A 158 17.05 -16.46 -4.47
CA ILE A 158 16.18 -15.62 -3.63
C ILE A 158 15.01 -15.15 -4.46
N ASN A 159 13.85 -15.15 -3.83
CA ASN A 159 12.60 -14.71 -4.43
C ASN A 159 12.59 -13.23 -4.84
N SER A 160 11.90 -12.91 -5.93
CA SER A 160 11.46 -11.57 -6.30
C SER A 160 9.98 -11.45 -5.96
N SER A 161 9.52 -10.34 -5.38
CA SER A 161 8.08 -10.20 -5.14
C SER A 161 7.33 -9.86 -6.42
N PRO A 162 6.05 -10.24 -6.55
CA PRO A 162 5.24 -9.88 -7.70
C PRO A 162 5.06 -8.36 -7.78
N ILE A 163 4.74 -7.91 -8.99
CA ILE A 163 4.35 -6.54 -9.25
C ILE A 163 2.90 -6.48 -9.70
N ALA A 164 2.17 -5.50 -9.20
CA ALA A 164 0.85 -5.15 -9.69
C ALA A 164 0.86 -3.79 -10.37
N THR A 165 0.05 -3.66 -11.42
CA THR A 165 -0.22 -2.38 -12.07
C THR A 165 -1.71 -2.12 -12.07
N THR A 166 -2.14 -1.08 -11.36
CA THR A 166 -3.53 -0.59 -11.41
C THR A 166 -3.54 0.93 -11.40
N LEU A 167 -4.60 1.50 -11.99
CA LEU A 167 -4.87 2.91 -11.84
C LEU A 167 -5.27 3.19 -10.38
N PRO A 168 -4.83 4.31 -9.79
CA PRO A 168 -5.09 4.62 -8.39
C PRO A 168 -6.56 4.92 -8.11
N VAL A 169 -7.27 5.51 -9.08
CA VAL A 169 -8.70 5.80 -8.99
C VAL A 169 -9.32 5.49 -10.34
N ILE A 170 -10.43 4.74 -10.33
CA ILE A 170 -11.18 4.38 -11.53
C ILE A 170 -12.66 4.71 -11.27
N TYR A 171 -13.27 5.47 -12.18
CA TYR A 171 -14.70 5.77 -12.11
C TYR A 171 -15.50 4.63 -12.75
N LYS A 172 -16.56 4.22 -12.05
CA LYS A 172 -17.46 3.15 -12.49
C LYS A 172 -18.91 3.59 -12.31
N ALA A 173 -19.77 3.19 -13.24
CA ALA A 173 -21.20 3.48 -13.15
C ALA A 173 -21.86 2.71 -12.00
N ILE A 174 -22.84 3.31 -11.33
CA ILE A 174 -23.61 2.64 -10.28
C ILE A 174 -24.64 1.66 -10.87
N ASN A 175 -25.10 0.72 -10.05
CA ASN A 175 -26.14 -0.27 -10.36
C ASN A 175 -25.83 -1.14 -11.59
N ARG A 176 -24.54 -1.37 -11.85
CA ARG A 176 -24.03 -2.27 -12.88
C ARG A 176 -22.94 -3.13 -12.25
N GLN A 177 -22.91 -4.40 -12.64
CA GLN A 177 -21.81 -5.28 -12.29
C GLN A 177 -20.57 -4.88 -13.10
N HIS A 178 -19.44 -4.79 -12.43
CA HIS A 178 -18.14 -4.52 -13.01
C HIS A 178 -17.21 -5.69 -12.75
N VAL A 179 -16.33 -5.93 -13.72
CA VAL A 179 -15.23 -6.87 -13.62
C VAL A 179 -13.94 -6.07 -13.77
N HIS A 180 -13.04 -6.18 -12.79
CA HIS A 180 -11.74 -5.52 -12.81
C HIS A 180 -10.65 -6.56 -12.57
N VAL A 181 -9.78 -6.72 -13.56
CA VAL A 181 -8.64 -7.64 -13.47
C VAL A 181 -7.41 -6.84 -13.05
N VAL A 182 -6.90 -7.11 -11.85
CA VAL A 182 -5.62 -6.56 -11.41
C VAL A 182 -4.51 -7.21 -12.23
N GLN A 183 -3.77 -6.41 -12.99
CA GLN A 183 -2.66 -6.93 -13.78
C GLN A 183 -1.49 -7.22 -12.84
N ILE A 184 -1.13 -8.49 -12.77
CA ILE A 184 -0.03 -9.00 -11.94
C ILE A 184 1.00 -9.69 -12.82
N SER A 185 2.26 -9.61 -12.43
CA SER A 185 3.34 -10.38 -13.04
C SER A 185 4.42 -10.63 -12.00
N ASP A 186 5.16 -11.70 -12.18
CA ASP A 186 6.33 -12.00 -11.38
C ASP A 186 7.51 -12.34 -12.28
N PHE A 187 8.72 -12.13 -11.75
CA PHE A 187 9.96 -12.35 -12.49
C PHE A 187 10.44 -13.80 -12.43
N ASP A 188 10.08 -14.52 -11.37
CA ASP A 188 10.51 -15.88 -11.12
C ASP A 188 9.54 -16.85 -11.82
N GLY A 189 9.99 -17.46 -12.93
CA GLY A 189 9.11 -18.15 -13.88
C GLY A 189 8.43 -19.44 -13.38
N THR A 190 8.74 -19.92 -12.18
CA THR A 190 8.04 -21.08 -11.56
C THR A 190 6.88 -20.66 -10.67
N ASP A 191 6.79 -19.37 -10.35
CA ASP A 191 5.94 -18.91 -9.27
C ASP A 191 4.48 -18.88 -9.69
N GLU A 192 3.63 -19.39 -8.79
CA GLU A 192 2.18 -19.30 -8.91
C GLU A 192 1.71 -18.05 -8.17
N LEU A 193 1.01 -17.17 -8.87
CA LEU A 193 0.49 -15.93 -8.29
C LEU A 193 -0.95 -16.09 -7.86
N LYS A 194 -1.22 -15.71 -6.61
CA LYS A 194 -2.57 -15.69 -6.06
C LYS A 194 -2.79 -14.36 -5.36
N CYS A 195 -4.05 -14.02 -5.15
CA CYS A 195 -4.38 -12.89 -4.30
C CYS A 195 -5.55 -13.19 -3.39
N ARG A 196 -5.60 -12.40 -2.33
CA ARG A 196 -6.63 -12.46 -1.31
C ARG A 196 -6.96 -11.06 -0.86
N TRP A 197 -8.13 -10.91 -0.25
CA TRP A 197 -8.43 -9.68 0.46
C TRP A 197 -7.40 -9.44 1.56
N SER A 198 -6.92 -8.20 1.67
CA SER A 198 -6.19 -7.76 2.85
C SER A 198 -7.07 -7.91 4.08
N THR A 199 -6.48 -8.29 5.22
CA THR A 199 -7.22 -8.50 6.47
C THR A 199 -6.71 -7.64 7.61
N SER A 200 -7.59 -7.32 8.56
CA SER A 200 -7.22 -6.64 9.81
C SER A 200 -6.67 -7.60 10.86
N LEU A 201 -6.86 -8.91 10.66
CA LEU A 201 -6.34 -9.94 11.54
C LEU A 201 -4.83 -10.03 11.40
N THR A 202 -4.13 -10.43 12.47
CA THR A 202 -2.68 -10.62 12.46
C THR A 202 -2.25 -12.06 12.20
N ASN A 203 -3.19 -12.99 11.97
CA ASN A 203 -2.92 -14.36 11.54
C ASN A 203 -2.85 -14.48 10.01
N ASN A 204 -2.13 -13.55 9.37
CA ASN A 204 -1.88 -13.52 7.93
C ASN A 204 -0.37 -13.58 7.64
N THR A 205 -0.02 -13.65 6.36
CA THR A 205 1.34 -13.69 5.83
C THR A 205 2.24 -12.57 6.36
N ASN A 206 1.70 -11.36 6.53
CA ASN A 206 2.44 -10.20 7.02
C ASN A 206 2.48 -10.11 8.57
N THR A 207 1.68 -10.92 9.27
CA THR A 207 1.48 -10.87 10.73
C THR A 207 1.14 -9.45 11.21
N TYR A 208 0.37 -8.70 10.42
CA TYR A 208 0.05 -7.29 10.68
C TYR A 208 -1.31 -6.94 10.07
N ASN A 209 -1.96 -5.86 10.52
CA ASN A 209 -3.17 -5.37 9.86
C ASN A 209 -2.82 -4.82 8.47
N GLU A 210 -3.33 -5.43 7.41
CA GLU A 210 -2.97 -5.12 6.01
C GLU A 210 -3.87 -4.08 5.34
N CYS A 211 -5.05 -3.79 5.91
CA CYS A 211 -6.05 -2.93 5.28
C CYS A 211 -6.43 -1.69 6.10
N GLY A 212 -5.90 -1.55 7.33
CA GLY A 212 -6.29 -0.47 8.21
C GLY A 212 -7.80 -0.54 8.49
N GLY A 213 -8.54 0.51 8.12
CA GLY A 213 -10.00 0.55 8.23
C GLY A 213 -10.79 0.29 6.95
N VAL A 214 -10.16 -0.07 5.83
CA VAL A 214 -10.84 -0.36 4.54
C VAL A 214 -10.93 -1.84 4.20
N CYS A 215 -10.81 -2.70 5.20
CA CYS A 215 -10.99 -4.14 5.03
C CYS A 215 -12.40 -4.42 4.49
N SER A 216 -12.51 -5.25 3.43
CA SER A 216 -13.78 -5.46 2.71
C SER A 216 -14.43 -4.16 2.22
N GLY A 217 -13.59 -3.21 1.76
CA GLY A 217 -14.01 -1.85 1.43
C GLY A 217 -14.98 -1.71 0.25
N VAL A 218 -15.22 -2.79 -0.50
CA VAL A 218 -16.27 -2.90 -1.52
C VAL A 218 -17.31 -3.93 -1.07
N PRO A 219 -18.43 -3.49 -0.48
CA PRO A 219 -19.46 -4.42 0.02
C PRO A 219 -19.99 -5.34 -1.08
N GLY A 220 -20.03 -6.65 -0.79
CA GLY A 220 -20.53 -7.67 -1.72
C GLY A 220 -19.62 -7.96 -2.91
N ALA A 221 -18.40 -7.42 -2.95
CA ALA A 221 -17.43 -7.79 -3.98
C ALA A 221 -16.93 -9.23 -3.80
N VAL A 222 -16.67 -9.89 -4.91
CA VAL A 222 -16.08 -11.23 -4.98
C VAL A 222 -14.69 -11.11 -5.60
N LEU A 223 -13.70 -11.76 -4.99
CA LEU A 223 -12.34 -11.87 -5.52
C LEU A 223 -12.12 -13.29 -6.02
N PHE A 224 -11.72 -13.42 -7.27
CA PHE A 224 -11.22 -14.66 -7.85
C PHE A 224 -9.70 -14.71 -7.66
N SER A 225 -9.26 -15.49 -6.67
CA SER A 225 -7.88 -15.48 -6.18
C SER A 225 -6.82 -15.88 -7.21
N ASN A 226 -7.13 -16.77 -8.14
CA ASN A 226 -6.14 -17.32 -9.08
C ASN A 226 -5.79 -16.37 -10.25
N ASN A 227 -6.58 -15.33 -10.47
CA ASN A 227 -6.35 -14.38 -11.57
C ASN A 227 -6.58 -12.92 -11.17
N CYS A 228 -6.72 -12.67 -9.86
CA CYS A 228 -6.94 -11.36 -9.28
C CYS A 228 -8.02 -10.52 -9.94
N THR A 229 -9.12 -11.20 -10.26
CA THR A 229 -10.32 -10.56 -10.78
C THR A 229 -11.26 -10.20 -9.64
N VAL A 230 -11.59 -8.92 -9.53
CA VAL A 230 -12.60 -8.40 -8.60
C VAL A 230 -13.90 -8.18 -9.37
N VAL A 231 -14.97 -8.80 -8.91
CA VAL A 231 -16.33 -8.59 -9.42
C VAL A 231 -17.15 -7.88 -8.37
N PHE A 232 -17.74 -6.74 -8.73
CA PHE A 232 -18.44 -5.89 -7.76
C PHE A 232 -19.57 -5.08 -8.41
N THR A 233 -20.49 -4.58 -7.58
CA THR A 233 -21.53 -3.64 -8.00
C THR A 233 -21.54 -2.47 -7.03
N LEU A 234 -21.45 -1.24 -7.55
CA LEU A 234 -21.54 -0.03 -6.74
C LEU A 234 -23.00 0.43 -6.66
N THR A 235 -23.47 0.75 -5.47
CA THR A 235 -24.88 1.15 -5.22
C THR A 235 -25.04 2.64 -4.90
N GLN A 236 -23.93 3.35 -4.68
CA GLN A 236 -23.93 4.75 -4.28
C GLN A 236 -23.10 5.59 -5.27
N ALA A 237 -23.64 6.72 -5.71
CA ALA A 237 -22.95 7.67 -6.57
C ALA A 237 -22.15 8.67 -5.74
N ALA A 238 -21.14 9.31 -6.35
CA ALA A 238 -20.34 10.38 -5.76
C ALA A 238 -19.64 10.01 -4.44
N VAL A 239 -19.36 8.72 -4.23
CA VAL A 239 -18.56 8.17 -3.13
C VAL A 239 -17.41 7.36 -3.73
N TYR A 240 -16.38 7.08 -2.93
CA TYR A 240 -15.37 6.10 -3.31
C TYR A 240 -15.55 4.81 -2.53
N VAL A 241 -15.01 3.74 -3.10
CA VAL A 241 -14.78 2.48 -2.42
C VAL A 241 -13.30 2.15 -2.52
N ALA A 242 -12.75 1.51 -1.50
CA ALA A 242 -11.35 1.09 -1.48
C ALA A 242 -11.28 -0.42 -1.69
N VAL A 243 -10.33 -0.84 -2.52
CA VAL A 243 -9.98 -2.25 -2.75
C VAL A 243 -8.62 -2.46 -2.10
N ALA A 244 -8.59 -3.25 -1.03
CA ALA A 244 -7.36 -3.64 -0.35
C ALA A 244 -7.14 -5.15 -0.56
N ILE A 245 -6.13 -5.48 -1.36
CA ILE A 245 -5.79 -6.85 -1.75
C ILE A 245 -4.32 -7.08 -1.41
N GLN A 246 -3.97 -8.32 -1.10
CA GLN A 246 -2.60 -8.81 -1.10
C GLN A 246 -2.40 -9.73 -2.29
N ILE A 247 -1.32 -9.51 -3.04
CA ILE A 247 -0.85 -10.43 -4.08
C ILE A 247 0.33 -11.19 -3.49
N GLU A 248 0.27 -12.49 -3.59
CA GLU A 248 1.21 -13.43 -3.00
C GLU A 248 1.76 -14.33 -4.10
N ASP A 249 3.06 -14.56 -4.06
CA ASP A 249 3.75 -15.54 -4.87
C ASP A 249 3.96 -16.83 -4.06
N TYR A 250 3.87 -17.95 -4.77
CA TYR A 250 4.09 -19.28 -4.24
C TYR A 250 5.12 -19.94 -5.15
N TYR A 251 6.07 -20.67 -4.57
CA TYR A 251 7.19 -21.23 -5.33
C TYR A 251 6.74 -22.09 -6.53
N ASP A 252 5.62 -22.79 -6.34
CA ASP A 252 4.92 -23.56 -7.35
C ASP A 252 3.42 -23.70 -7.00
N SER A 253 2.68 -24.41 -7.84
CA SER A 253 1.24 -24.63 -7.68
C SER A 253 0.83 -25.44 -6.43
N ILE A 254 1.75 -26.24 -5.86
CA ILE A 254 1.49 -27.09 -4.69
C ILE A 254 1.90 -26.44 -3.37
N SER A 255 2.73 -25.38 -3.44
CA SER A 255 3.18 -24.62 -2.28
C SER A 255 2.00 -23.99 -1.55
N THR A 256 1.98 -24.17 -0.22
CA THR A 256 0.91 -23.66 0.66
C THR A 256 1.30 -22.40 1.41
N THR A 257 2.58 -22.02 1.37
CA THR A 257 3.11 -20.87 2.09
C THR A 257 3.63 -19.85 1.07
N PRO A 258 3.16 -18.60 1.11
CA PRO A 258 3.63 -17.57 0.19
C PRO A 258 5.06 -17.13 0.53
N MET A 259 5.84 -16.79 -0.49
CA MET A 259 7.23 -16.33 -0.32
C MET A 259 7.27 -14.84 -0.02
N SER A 260 6.35 -14.07 -0.60
CA SER A 260 6.14 -12.65 -0.42
C SER A 260 4.66 -12.31 -0.44
N SER A 261 4.33 -11.08 -0.04
CA SER A 261 2.98 -10.53 -0.04
C SER A 261 3.09 -9.05 -0.32
N VAL A 262 2.45 -8.57 -1.39
CA VAL A 262 2.50 -7.18 -1.83
C VAL A 262 1.10 -6.55 -1.83
N PRO A 263 0.95 -5.29 -1.42
CA PRO A 263 -0.32 -4.55 -1.44
C PRO A 263 -0.64 -3.94 -2.82
#